data_AF-A0A920FJ39-F1
#
_entry.id   AF-A0A920FJ39-F1
#
_cell.length_a   1.000
_cell.length_b   1.000
_cell.length_c   1.000
_cell.angle_alpha   90.00
_cell.angle_beta   90.00
_cell.angle_gamma   90.00
#
_symmetry.space_group_name_H-M   'P 1'
#
loop_
_entity.id
_entity.type
_entity.pdbx_description
1 polymer ?
#
loop_
_entity_poly.entity_id
_entity_poly.type
_entity_poly.pdbx_seq_one_letter_code
_entity_poly.pdbx_strand_id
1 'polypeptide(L)' 'MKVTIIGAGNVGSTCADAIAYKRIASEVVLLDIRENFAEGKALDMMQTSSLLGFNTKIVGSTNDYKNSWK' A
#
# COMPACT_ATOMS: atom_id res chain seq x y z
N MET A 1 -3.08 12.46 -4.93
CA MET A 1 -4.23 11.90 -4.18
C MET A 1 -3.74 10.73 -3.35
N LYS A 2 -4.09 10.68 -2.06
CA LYS A 2 -3.67 9.64 -1.11
C LYS A 2 -4.84 8.73 -0.76
N VAL A 3 -4.62 7.42 -0.74
CA VAL A 3 -5.62 6.41 -0.35
C VAL A 3 -5.09 5.59 0.80
N THR A 4 -5.90 5.39 1.84
CA THR A 4 -5.57 4.47 2.94
C THR A 4 -6.46 3.25 2.86
N ILE A 5 -5.87 2.06 2.98
CA ILE A 5 -6.55 0.78 3.05
C ILE A 5 -6.31 0.19 4.44
N ILE A 6 -7.40 -0.02 5.19
CA ILE A 6 -7.38 -0.61 6.53
C ILE A 6 -7.56 -2.13 6.37
N GLY A 7 -6.52 -2.88 6.67
CA GLY A 7 -6.40 -4.33 6.50
C GLY A 7 -5.53 -4.70 5.29
N ALA A 8 -4.34 -5.23 5.54
CA ALA A 8 -3.39 -5.71 4.52
C ALA A 8 -3.57 -7.19 4.17
N GLY A 9 -4.73 -7.79 4.49
CA GLY A 9 -5.10 -9.14 4.04
C GLY A 9 -5.19 -9.25 2.51
N ASN A 10 -5.59 -10.43 2.01
CA ASN A 10 -5.60 -10.70 0.56
C ASN A 10 -6.37 -9.65 -0.25
N VAL A 11 -7.57 -9.27 0.22
CA VAL A 11 -8.42 -8.30 -0.49
C VAL A 11 -7.81 -6.90 -0.47
N GLY A 12 -7.34 -6.43 0.69
CA GLY A 12 -6.74 -5.10 0.81
C GLY A 12 -5.43 -4.98 0.05
N SER A 13 -4.60 -6.03 0.06
CA SER A 13 -3.38 -6.11 -0.74
C SER A 13 -3.67 -6.03 -2.23
N THR A 14 -4.61 -6.83 -2.75
CA THR A 14 -5.00 -6.77 -4.17
C THR A 14 -5.58 -5.42 -4.55
N CYS A 15 -6.33 -4.77 -3.65
CA CYS A 15 -6.85 -3.43 -3.87
C CYS A 15 -5.71 -2.40 -4.00
N ALA A 16 -4.70 -2.45 -3.12
CA ALA A 16 -3.52 -1.59 -3.19
C ALA A 16 -2.77 -1.76 -4.52
N ASP A 17 -2.53 -3.01 -4.91
CA ASP A 17 -1.82 -3.35 -6.14
C ASP A 17 -2.59 -2.87 -7.39
N ALA A 18 -3.90 -3.09 -7.44
CA ALA A 18 -4.74 -2.61 -8.54
C ALA A 18 -4.75 -1.08 -8.65
N ILE A 19 -4.81 -0.36 -7.51
CA ILE A 19 -4.72 1.10 -7.47
C ILE A 19 -3.38 1.58 -8.00
N ALA A 20 -2.29 0.92 -7.58
CA ALA A 20 -0.94 1.26 -8.00
C ALA A 20 -0.72 1.01 -9.49
N TYR A 21 -1.05 -0.19 -9.97
CA TYR A 21 -0.93 -0.60 -11.37
C TYR A 21 -1.74 0.30 -12.32
N LYS A 22 -2.97 0.65 -11.93
CA LYS A 22 -3.83 1.58 -12.70
C LYS A 22 -3.47 3.06 -12.51
N ARG A 23 -2.47 3.38 -11.68
CA ARG A 23 -2.00 4.76 -11.40
C ARG A 23 -3.12 5.69 -10.92
N ILE A 24 -4.03 5.16 -10.10
CA ILE A 24 -5.21 5.90 -9.62
C ILE A 24 -4.84 6.92 -8.53
N ALA A 25 -3.92 6.56 -7.64
CA ALA A 25 -3.47 7.40 -6.54
C ALA A 25 -1.97 7.69 -6.66
N SER A 26 -1.51 8.78 -6.06
CA SER A 26 -0.07 9.06 -5.96
C SER A 26 0.56 8.33 -4.77
N GLU A 27 -0.24 8.02 -3.74
CA GLU A 27 0.19 7.30 -2.54
C GLU A 27 -0.91 6.36 -2.04
N VAL A 28 -0.51 5.15 -1.62
CA VAL A 28 -1.36 4.15 -0.96
C VAL A 28 -0.73 3.78 0.38
N VAL A 29 -1.50 3.86 1.45
CA VAL A 29 -1.11 3.41 2.80
C VAL A 29 -1.83 2.10 3.10
N LEU A 30 -1.08 1.02 3.29
CA LEU A 30 -1.58 -0.24 3.83
C LEU A 30 -1.40 -0.21 5.35
N LEU A 31 -2.51 -0.30 6.08
CA LEU A 31 -2.49 -0.34 7.54
C LEU A 31 -2.96 -1.71 8.03
N ASP A 32 -2.21 -2.33 8.94
CA ASP A 32 -2.61 -3.59 9.55
C ASP A 32 -2.22 -3.64 11.04
N ILE A 33 -2.86 -4.54 11.78
CA ILE A 33 -2.56 -4.78 13.20
C ILE A 33 -1.39 -5.75 13.38
N ARG A 34 -1.12 -6.56 12.35
CA ARG A 34 -0.07 -7.57 12.37
C ARG A 34 1.27 -6.92 12.07
N GLU A 35 2.21 -7.13 12.97
CA GLU A 35 3.56 -6.56 12.88
C GLU A 35 4.27 -6.97 11.59
N ASN A 36 4.85 -5.97 10.90
CA ASN A 36 5.60 -6.11 9.65
C ASN A 36 4.81 -6.69 8.46
N PHE A 37 3.50 -6.92 8.62
CA PHE A 37 2.69 -7.57 7.59
C PHE A 37 2.38 -6.60 6.46
N ALA A 38 1.92 -5.39 6.79
CA ALA A 38 1.63 -4.35 5.80
C ALA A 38 2.92 -3.83 5.13
N GLU A 39 3.99 -3.71 5.90
CA GLU A 39 5.32 -3.27 5.46
C GLU A 39 5.91 -4.26 4.46
N GLY A 40 5.83 -5.56 4.76
CA GLY A 40 6.28 -6.61 3.85
C GLY A 40 5.50 -6.62 2.54
N LYS A 41 4.17 -6.45 2.59
CA LYS A 41 3.32 -6.37 1.40
C LYS A 41 3.59 -5.12 0.56
N ALA A 42 3.77 -3.97 1.20
CA ALA A 42 4.11 -2.72 0.51
C ALA A 42 5.49 -2.82 -0.17
N LEU A 43 6.48 -3.42 0.50
CA LEU A 43 7.81 -3.63 -0.07
C LEU A 43 7.75 -4.53 -1.32
N ASP A 44 7.05 -5.66 -1.23
CA ASP A 44 6.86 -6.61 -2.34
C ASP A 44 6.25 -5.90 -3.57
N MET A 45 5.15 -5.17 -3.37
CA MET A 45 4.52 -4.41 -4.45
C MET A 45 5.46 -3.34 -5.04
N MET A 46 6.16 -2.58 -4.20
CA MET A 46 7.09 -1.54 -4.66
C MET A 46 8.26 -2.11 -5.46
N GLN A 47 8.70 -3.34 -5.19
CA GLN A 47 9.75 -4.00 -5.97
C GLN A 47 9.30 -4.34 -7.41
N THR A 48 7.99 -4.47 -7.65
CA THR A 48 7.44 -4.67 -9.00
C THR A 48 7.27 -3.36 -9.79
N SER A 49 7.36 -2.20 -9.12
CA SER A 49 7.02 -0.89 -9.70
C SER A 49 7.81 -0.53 -10.95
N SER A 50 9.11 -0.84 -10.99
CA SER A 50 9.98 -0.57 -12.13
C SER A 50 9.63 -1.41 -13.36
N LEU A 51 9.22 -2.66 -13.14
CA LEU A 51 8.79 -3.59 -14.18
C LEU A 51 7.40 -3.23 -14.72
N LEU A 52 6.45 -2.93 -13.83
CA LEU A 52 5.06 -2.60 -14.17
C LEU A 52 4.88 -1.12 -14.57
N GLY A 53 5.92 -0.30 -14.36
CA GLY A 53 5.99 1.09 -14.79
C GLY A 53 5.09 2.06 -14.01
N PHE A 54 4.65 1.72 -12.80
CA PHE A 54 3.88 2.64 -11.97
C PHE A 54 4.78 3.46 -11.04
N ASN A 55 4.31 4.64 -10.66
CA ASN A 55 4.99 5.55 -9.74
C ASN A 55 4.17 5.84 -8.46
N THR A 56 3.05 5.17 -8.28
CA THR A 56 2.27 5.18 -7.04
C THR A 56 3.14 4.70 -5.88
N LYS A 57 3.32 5.52 -4.84
CA LYS A 57 4.06 5.14 -3.64
C LYS A 57 3.20 4.26 -2.74
N ILE A 58 3.63 3.06 -2.42
CA ILE A 58 2.93 2.17 -1.48
C ILE A 58 3.74 2.10 -0.20
N VAL A 59 3.11 2.37 0.94
CA VAL A 59 3.72 2.30 2.27
C VAL A 59 2.91 1.40 3.19
N GLY A 60 3.59 0.61 4.01
CA GLY A 60 2.97 -0.19 5.07
C GLY A 60 3.11 0.50 6.43
N SER A 61 2.12 0.32 7.31
CA SER A 61 2.11 0.85 8.67
C SER A 61 1.44 -0.15 9.63
N THR A 62 2.18 -0.61 10.63
CA THR A 62 1.63 -1.40 11.74
C THR A 62 1.07 -0.47 12.81
N ASN A 63 -0.24 -0.56 13.08
CA ASN A 63 -0.94 0.15 14.17
C ASN A 63 -0.78 1.69 14.24
N ASP A 64 -0.07 2.34 13.31
CA ASP A 64 0.05 3.80 13.27
C ASP A 64 -0.91 4.41 12.24
N TYR A 65 -2.06 4.85 12.75
CA TYR A 65 -3.09 5.55 12.01
C TYR A 65 -2.72 7.01 11.68
N LYS A 66 -1.68 7.59 12.28
CA LYS A 66 -1.31 8.99 11.97
C LYS A 66 -0.81 9.12 10.54
N ASN A 67 -0.21 8.07 10.00
CA ASN A 67 0.27 8.00 8.62
C ASN A 67 -0.88 7.95 7.58
N SER A 68 -2.12 7.69 7.99
CA SER A 68 -3.25 7.50 7.08
C SER A 68 -3.89 8.81 6.57
N TRP A 69 -3.89 9.87 7.40
CA TRP A 69 -4.71 11.07 7.17
C TRP A 69 -3.90 12.37 7.05
N LYS A 70 -2.63 12.34 7.46
CA LYS A 70 -1.67 13.43 7.26
C LYS A 70 -0.94 13.26 5.95
#